data_AF-A0A6A6HIZ4-F1
#
_entry.id   AF-A0A6A6HIZ4-F1
#
_cell.length_a   1.000
_cell.length_b   1.000
_cell.length_c   1.000
_cell.angle_alpha   90.00
_cell.angle_beta   90.00
_cell.angle_gamma   90.00
#
_symmetry.space_group_name_H-M   'P 1'
#
loop_
_entity.id
_entity.type
_entity.pdbx_description
1 polymer ?
#
loop_
_entity_poly.entity_id
_entity_poly.type
_entity_poly.pdbx_seq_one_letter_code
_entity_poly.pdbx_strand_id
1 'polypeptide(L)'
;MCHQLLDKDQIVPQNSLFRDDLFGRLCWKIQERNEAMIIQDVSRLIVLSAMNLAIYGDTHLDILTESVNKAWISSIPVEGPRPQPDFTVGFNQSLFMMEQLKKLDPLTDSVFDTSFFVATYRMYFPFLTCEVKCGTVALDVANRQNAHSMIIAVRSIVELYKAVKREKELNQGILAFSVSHDY
;
A
#
# COMPACT_ATOMS: atom_id res chain seq x y z
N MET A 1 -1.55 3.19 21.70
CA MET A 1 -2.14 2.91 20.37
C MET A 1 -2.17 1.42 20.06
N CYS A 2 -1.05 0.71 19.85
CA CYS A 2 -1.08 -0.73 19.51
C CYS A 2 -1.77 -1.60 20.56
N HIS A 3 -1.48 -1.40 21.86
CA HIS A 3 -2.20 -2.11 22.94
C HIS A 3 -3.71 -1.80 22.94
N GLN A 4 -4.11 -0.55 22.68
CA GLN A 4 -5.52 -0.18 22.62
C GLN A 4 -6.25 -0.80 21.41
N LEU A 5 -5.55 -1.02 20.29
CA LEU A 5 -6.10 -1.73 19.14
C LEU A 5 -6.21 -3.23 19.39
N LEU A 6 -5.25 -3.80 20.14
CA LEU A 6 -5.23 -5.21 20.52
C LEU A 6 -6.32 -5.55 21.57
N ASP A 7 -6.49 -4.69 22.56
CA ASP A 7 -7.39 -4.92 23.71
C ASP A 7 -8.86 -4.60 23.40
N LYS A 8 -9.14 -3.96 22.26
CA LYS A 8 -10.50 -3.56 21.89
C LYS A 8 -11.18 -4.66 21.10
N ASP A 9 -12.31 -5.15 21.61
CA ASP A 9 -13.19 -6.08 20.89
C ASP A 9 -13.52 -5.55 19.49
N GLN A 10 -13.16 -6.32 18.47
CA GLN A 10 -13.50 -6.04 17.09
C GLN A 10 -14.74 -6.83 16.70
N ILE A 11 -15.69 -6.17 16.06
CA ILE A 11 -16.87 -6.86 15.51
C ILE A 11 -16.40 -7.66 14.30
N VAL A 12 -16.47 -8.98 14.38
CA VAL A 12 -16.20 -9.86 13.23
C VAL A 12 -17.22 -9.53 12.14
N PRO A 13 -16.80 -9.18 10.92
CA PRO A 13 -17.74 -8.88 9.85
C PRO A 13 -18.60 -10.12 9.55
N GLN A 14 -19.92 -9.98 9.66
CA GLN A 14 -20.88 -11.10 9.55
C GLN A 14 -20.81 -11.86 8.21
N ASN A 15 -20.39 -11.16 7.16
CA ASN A 15 -20.22 -11.68 5.80
C ASN A 15 -18.74 -11.83 5.41
N SER A 16 -17.87 -12.23 6.34
CA SER A 16 -16.46 -12.48 6.08
C SER A 16 -16.11 -13.98 6.13
N LEU A 17 -15.16 -14.39 5.28
CA LEU A 17 -14.57 -15.73 5.34
C LEU A 17 -13.62 -15.92 6.54
N PHE A 18 -13.36 -14.86 7.32
CA PHE A 18 -12.64 -14.94 8.60
C PHE A 18 -13.50 -15.40 9.78
N ARG A 19 -14.77 -15.71 9.58
CA ARG A 19 -15.58 -16.33 10.62
C ARG A 19 -14.98 -17.68 11.02
N ASP A 20 -14.99 -17.99 12.32
CA ASP A 20 -14.37 -19.21 12.88
C ASP A 20 -14.88 -20.50 12.21
N ASP A 21 -16.16 -20.55 11.83
CA ASP A 21 -16.78 -21.72 11.16
C ASP A 21 -16.46 -21.83 9.65
N LEU A 22 -15.87 -20.79 9.06
CA LEU A 22 -15.51 -20.71 7.64
C LEU A 22 -14.00 -20.70 7.42
N PHE A 23 -13.23 -20.14 8.36
CA PHE A 23 -11.82 -19.85 8.19
C PHE A 23 -10.98 -21.09 7.88
N GLY A 24 -11.22 -22.20 8.58
CA GLY A 24 -10.52 -23.47 8.28
C GLY A 24 -10.77 -23.98 6.85
N ARG A 25 -11.98 -23.76 6.30
CA ARG A 25 -12.30 -24.11 4.91
C ARG A 25 -11.63 -23.16 3.91
N LEU A 26 -11.51 -21.88 4.25
CA LEU A 26 -10.74 -20.92 3.46
C LEU A 26 -9.27 -21.37 3.40
N CYS A 27 -8.64 -21.63 4.55
CA CYS A 27 -7.26 -22.11 4.64
C CYS A 27 -7.02 -23.36 3.79
N TRP A 28 -7.90 -24.35 3.88
CA TRP A 28 -7.81 -25.56 3.05
C TRP A 28 -7.91 -25.26 1.54
N LYS A 29 -8.82 -24.35 1.14
CA LYS A 29 -9.02 -24.01 -0.27
C LYS A 29 -7.81 -23.26 -0.87
N ILE A 30 -7.16 -22.42 -0.06
CA ILE A 30 -6.00 -21.61 -0.49
C ILE A 30 -4.66 -22.35 -0.34
N GLN A 31 -4.65 -23.48 0.35
CA GLN A 31 -3.47 -24.34 0.47
C GLN A 31 -2.97 -24.71 -0.95
N GLU A 32 -1.67 -24.48 -1.20
CA GLU A 32 -1.00 -24.70 -2.50
C GLU A 32 -1.55 -23.87 -3.68
N ARG A 33 -2.24 -22.76 -3.41
CA ARG A 33 -2.59 -21.79 -4.47
C ARG A 33 -1.42 -20.86 -4.76
N ASN A 34 -1.61 -19.86 -5.62
CA ASN A 34 -0.57 -18.91 -5.98
C ASN A 34 -0.75 -17.58 -5.24
N GLU A 35 0.28 -16.73 -5.26
CA GLU A 35 0.29 -15.41 -4.61
C GLU A 35 -0.91 -14.54 -5.03
N ALA A 36 -1.28 -14.60 -6.31
CA ALA A 36 -2.43 -13.86 -6.85
C ALA A 36 -3.77 -14.26 -6.22
N MET A 37 -3.98 -15.56 -5.95
CA MET A 37 -5.20 -16.04 -5.30
C MET A 37 -5.27 -15.60 -3.84
N ILE A 38 -4.14 -15.56 -3.14
CA ILE A 38 -4.09 -15.04 -1.77
C ILE A 38 -4.40 -13.54 -1.75
N ILE A 39 -3.82 -12.76 -2.65
CA ILE A 39 -4.16 -11.34 -2.80
C ILE A 39 -5.66 -11.18 -3.00
N GLN A 40 -6.23 -11.89 -3.96
CA GLN A 40 -7.62 -11.71 -4.35
C GLN A 40 -8.62 -12.20 -3.29
N ASP A 41 -8.40 -13.39 -2.73
CA ASP A 41 -9.40 -14.07 -1.89
C ASP A 41 -9.17 -13.85 -0.39
N VAL A 42 -7.95 -13.49 0.03
CA VAL A 42 -7.58 -13.30 1.45
C VAL A 42 -7.23 -11.85 1.74
N SER A 43 -6.28 -11.26 1.01
CA SER A 43 -5.87 -9.88 1.29
C SER A 43 -7.03 -8.90 1.14
N ARG A 44 -7.95 -9.14 0.21
CA ARG A 44 -9.16 -8.30 0.04
C ARG A 44 -10.18 -8.41 1.15
N LEU A 45 -10.03 -9.34 2.08
CA LEU A 45 -10.85 -9.40 3.31
C LEU A 45 -10.24 -8.56 4.44
N ILE A 46 -8.95 -8.24 4.37
CA ILE A 46 -8.21 -7.44 5.37
C ILE A 46 -8.06 -6.00 4.86
N VAL A 47 -7.57 -5.88 3.63
CA VAL A 47 -7.38 -4.62 2.90
C VAL A 47 -8.43 -4.55 1.81
N LEU A 48 -9.58 -3.98 2.17
CA LEU A 48 -10.68 -3.75 1.25
C LEU A 48 -10.26 -2.87 0.06
N SER A 49 -11.00 -2.96 -1.04
CA SER A 49 -10.83 -2.03 -2.14
C SER A 49 -11.33 -0.65 -1.77
N ALA A 50 -10.45 0.33 -1.71
CA ALA A 50 -10.85 1.73 -1.78
C ALA A 50 -11.72 2.03 -3.02
N MET A 51 -11.35 1.48 -4.19
CA MET A 51 -12.09 1.69 -5.45
C MET A 51 -13.49 1.08 -5.40
N ASN A 52 -13.65 -0.19 -4.96
CA ASN A 52 -14.99 -0.77 -4.85
C ASN A 52 -15.80 -0.10 -3.74
N LEU A 53 -15.19 0.25 -2.60
CA LEU A 53 -15.89 0.98 -1.53
C LEU A 53 -16.41 2.32 -2.04
N ALA A 54 -15.62 3.06 -2.82
CA ALA A 54 -16.08 4.29 -3.47
C ALA A 54 -17.29 4.06 -4.38
N ILE A 55 -17.26 2.99 -5.20
CA ILE A 55 -18.41 2.57 -6.03
C ILE A 55 -19.65 2.24 -5.19
N TYR A 56 -19.46 1.60 -4.02
CA TYR A 56 -20.55 1.27 -3.09
C TYR A 56 -21.08 2.48 -2.30
N GLY A 57 -20.45 3.65 -2.41
CA GLY A 57 -20.95 4.90 -1.84
C GLY A 57 -20.00 5.61 -0.88
N ASP A 58 -18.84 5.02 -0.55
CA ASP A 58 -17.80 5.68 0.25
C ASP A 58 -16.98 6.66 -0.63
N THR A 59 -17.66 7.67 -1.18
CA THR A 59 -17.09 8.62 -2.15
C THR A 59 -15.88 9.40 -1.64
N HIS A 60 -15.67 9.47 -0.33
CA HIS A 60 -14.43 10.01 0.24
C HIS A 60 -13.17 9.23 -0.18
N LEU A 61 -13.32 7.98 -0.64
CA LEU A 61 -12.25 7.12 -1.15
C LEU A 61 -11.99 7.27 -2.66
N ASP A 62 -12.78 8.08 -3.38
CA ASP A 62 -12.52 8.41 -4.80
C ASP A 62 -11.15 9.08 -5.01
N ILE A 63 -10.58 9.60 -3.91
CA ILE A 63 -9.23 10.15 -3.87
C ILE A 63 -8.14 9.07 -4.00
N LEU A 64 -8.48 7.81 -3.82
CA LEU A 64 -7.52 6.73 -3.83
C LEU A 64 -7.50 6.02 -5.17
N THR A 65 -6.35 5.47 -5.50
CA THR A 65 -6.17 4.56 -6.62
C THR A 65 -5.44 3.31 -6.16
N GLU A 66 -5.73 2.19 -6.81
CA GLU A 66 -5.15 0.90 -6.52
C GLU A 66 -4.36 0.39 -7.72
N SER A 67 -3.33 -0.42 -7.46
CA SER A 67 -2.76 -1.25 -8.50
C SER A 67 -2.35 -2.61 -7.97
N VAL A 68 -2.46 -3.63 -8.81
CA VAL A 68 -2.10 -5.02 -8.53
C VAL A 68 -0.87 -5.37 -9.35
N ASN A 69 0.15 -5.94 -8.72
CA ASN A 69 1.36 -6.45 -9.34
C ASN A 69 1.97 -5.50 -10.39
N LYS A 70 2.08 -4.21 -10.04
CA LYS A 70 2.54 -3.16 -10.97
C LYS A 70 3.80 -2.51 -10.48
N ALA A 71 4.85 -2.57 -11.30
CA ALA A 71 6.13 -1.95 -11.00
C ALA A 71 5.98 -0.44 -10.83
N TRP A 72 6.62 0.11 -9.81
CA TRP A 72 6.65 1.53 -9.51
C TRP A 72 7.64 2.27 -10.42
N ILE A 73 7.44 2.19 -11.74
CA ILE A 73 8.37 2.63 -12.78
C ILE A 73 8.76 4.11 -12.67
N SER A 74 7.90 4.94 -12.09
CA SER A 74 8.14 6.38 -11.92
C SER A 74 8.83 6.71 -10.59
N SER A 75 9.13 5.71 -9.76
CA SER A 75 9.81 5.93 -8.48
C SER A 75 11.33 5.88 -8.61
N ILE A 76 12.00 6.62 -7.74
CA ILE A 76 13.43 6.49 -7.49
C ILE A 76 13.62 5.31 -6.52
N PRO A 77 14.30 4.20 -6.87
CA PRO A 77 14.53 3.12 -5.90
C PRO A 77 15.48 3.56 -4.79
N VAL A 78 15.41 2.92 -3.62
CA VAL A 78 16.41 3.08 -2.56
C VAL A 78 17.69 2.32 -2.92
N GLU A 79 17.54 1.03 -3.19
CA GLU A 79 18.57 0.11 -3.62
C GLU A 79 17.89 -1.00 -4.44
N GLY A 80 18.61 -1.58 -5.41
CA GLY A 80 18.08 -2.70 -6.20
C GLY A 80 16.95 -2.32 -7.17
N PRO A 81 16.10 -3.28 -7.56
CA PRO A 81 15.01 -3.05 -8.51
C PRO A 81 13.93 -2.14 -7.91
N ARG A 82 13.14 -1.48 -8.76
CA ARG A 82 11.97 -0.74 -8.28
C ARG A 82 10.95 -1.71 -7.69
N PRO A 83 10.25 -1.34 -6.61
CA PRO A 83 9.19 -2.18 -6.07
C PRO A 83 8.12 -2.51 -7.09
N GLN A 84 7.55 -3.71 -6.95
CA GLN A 84 6.39 -4.16 -7.70
C GLN A 84 5.46 -4.89 -6.72
N PRO A 85 4.73 -4.14 -5.87
CA PRO A 85 3.87 -4.74 -4.87
C PRO A 85 2.76 -5.57 -5.50
N ASP A 86 2.47 -6.71 -4.89
CA ASP A 86 1.34 -7.57 -5.28
C ASP A 86 0.01 -6.80 -5.20
N PHE A 87 -0.14 -5.91 -4.21
CA PHE A 87 -1.20 -4.90 -4.15
C PHE A 87 -0.67 -3.59 -3.56
N THR A 88 -1.18 -2.45 -4.02
CA THR A 88 -0.80 -1.15 -3.46
C THR A 88 -1.93 -0.13 -3.58
N VAL A 89 -1.95 0.82 -2.64
CA VAL A 89 -2.87 1.98 -2.63
C VAL A 89 -2.05 3.27 -2.51
N GLY A 90 -2.48 4.28 -3.25
CA GLY A 90 -1.97 5.64 -3.14
C GLY A 90 -3.02 6.65 -3.58
N PHE A 91 -2.63 7.91 -3.67
CA PHE A 91 -3.49 8.99 -4.12
C PHE A 91 -3.57 9.04 -5.64
N ASN A 92 -4.78 9.26 -6.15
CA ASN A 92 -5.01 9.39 -7.57
C ASN A 92 -4.43 10.73 -8.10
N GLN A 93 -3.67 10.67 -9.19
CA GLN A 93 -3.13 11.84 -9.87
C GLN A 93 -4.20 12.88 -10.21
N SER A 94 -5.43 12.44 -10.57
CA SER A 94 -6.50 13.34 -11.00
C SER A 94 -7.03 14.27 -9.91
N LEU A 95 -6.60 14.08 -8.66
CA LEU A 95 -6.96 14.98 -7.56
C LEU A 95 -6.12 16.25 -7.50
N PHE A 96 -4.90 16.16 -8.01
CA PHE A 96 -3.98 17.28 -7.89
C PHE A 96 -4.32 18.28 -8.99
N MET A 97 -4.60 19.51 -8.59
CA MET A 97 -4.68 20.61 -9.53
C MET A 97 -3.35 20.75 -10.26
N MET A 98 -3.38 21.22 -11.52
CA MET A 98 -2.17 21.46 -12.30
C MET A 98 -1.16 22.34 -11.55
N GLU A 99 -1.62 23.30 -10.75
CA GLU A 99 -0.76 24.14 -9.91
C GLU A 99 -0.08 23.36 -8.77
N GLN A 100 -0.76 22.37 -8.19
CA GLN A 100 -0.17 21.51 -7.16
C GLN A 100 0.88 20.58 -7.77
N LEU A 101 0.58 20.00 -8.94
CA LEU A 101 1.54 19.16 -9.68
C LEU A 101 2.80 19.95 -10.08
N LYS A 102 2.63 21.20 -10.56
CA LYS A 102 3.75 22.10 -10.85
C LYS A 102 4.63 22.40 -9.64
N LYS A 103 4.10 22.37 -8.42
CA LYS A 103 4.89 22.54 -7.19
C LYS A 103 5.69 21.30 -6.82
N LEU A 104 5.24 20.12 -7.27
CA LEU A 104 5.96 18.86 -7.08
C LEU A 104 7.06 18.66 -8.13
N ASP A 105 6.92 19.28 -9.30
CA ASP A 105 7.84 19.15 -10.44
C ASP A 105 9.32 19.42 -10.09
N PRO A 106 9.70 20.51 -9.38
CA PRO A 106 11.09 20.78 -9.01
C PRO A 106 11.67 19.78 -7.99
N LEU A 107 10.81 18.98 -7.38
CA LEU A 107 11.17 17.96 -6.40
C LEU A 107 11.20 16.56 -7.06
N THR A 108 11.15 16.48 -8.39
CA THR A 108 11.33 15.25 -9.17
C THR A 108 12.76 15.15 -9.71
N ASP A 109 13.28 13.93 -9.89
CA ASP A 109 14.58 13.71 -10.51
C ASP A 109 14.40 13.66 -12.03
N SER A 110 14.73 14.76 -12.68
CA SER A 110 14.49 15.02 -14.10
C SER A 110 15.36 14.19 -15.05
N VAL A 111 16.32 13.39 -14.54
CA VAL A 111 17.24 12.65 -15.40
C VAL A 111 16.60 11.37 -15.97
N PHE A 112 15.62 10.79 -15.29
CA PHE A 112 15.02 9.50 -15.67
C PHE A 112 13.49 9.48 -15.67
N ASP A 113 12.83 10.65 -15.72
CA ASP A 113 11.38 10.79 -15.50
C ASP A 113 10.91 10.11 -14.20
N THR A 114 11.77 10.12 -13.18
CA THR A 114 11.53 9.51 -11.87
C THR A 114 11.25 10.56 -10.81
N SER A 115 10.46 10.21 -9.80
CA SER A 115 9.98 11.14 -8.78
C SER A 115 10.06 10.51 -7.39
N PHE A 116 10.25 11.35 -6.38
CA PHE A 116 10.05 10.94 -4.99
C PHE A 116 8.58 10.69 -4.68
N PHE A 117 7.63 11.26 -5.45
CA PHE A 117 6.20 11.26 -5.12
C PHE A 117 5.36 10.30 -5.95
N VAL A 118 5.90 9.76 -7.04
CA VAL A 118 5.10 9.03 -8.04
C VAL A 118 5.54 7.57 -8.08
N ALA A 119 4.62 6.66 -7.78
CA ALA A 119 4.84 5.23 -7.95
C ALA A 119 4.61 4.83 -9.42
N THR A 120 3.46 5.23 -9.97
CA THR A 120 3.08 5.00 -11.37
C THR A 120 2.43 6.26 -11.91
N TYR A 121 2.23 6.35 -13.23
CA TYR A 121 1.61 7.53 -13.85
C TYR A 121 0.25 7.96 -13.26
N ARG A 122 -0.46 7.07 -12.55
CA ARG A 122 -1.73 7.38 -11.84
C ARG A 122 -1.61 7.54 -10.34
N MET A 123 -0.52 7.08 -9.73
CA MET A 123 -0.42 6.89 -8.28
C MET A 123 0.67 7.79 -7.69
N TYR A 124 0.21 8.78 -6.94
CA TYR A 124 1.03 9.68 -6.15
C TYR A 124 0.98 9.27 -4.69
N PHE A 125 2.06 9.48 -3.95
CA PHE A 125 2.17 9.21 -2.51
C PHE A 125 1.58 7.83 -2.15
N PRO A 126 2.16 6.72 -2.64
CA PRO A 126 1.74 5.40 -2.18
C PRO A 126 1.90 5.33 -0.67
N PHE A 127 0.96 4.69 0.03
CA PHE A 127 1.00 4.56 1.48
C PHE A 127 0.59 3.19 1.97
N LEU A 128 0.13 2.30 1.09
CA LEU A 128 -0.19 0.92 1.45
C LEU A 128 0.38 -0.04 0.43
N THR A 129 1.08 -1.09 0.90
CA THR A 129 1.45 -2.23 0.06
C THR A 129 1.05 -3.55 0.70
N CYS A 130 0.73 -4.53 -0.13
CA CYS A 130 0.66 -5.92 0.29
C CYS A 130 1.63 -6.75 -0.54
N GLU A 131 2.29 -7.68 0.12
CA GLU A 131 3.18 -8.67 -0.50
C GLU A 131 2.78 -10.05 -0.01
N VAL A 132 2.68 -11.00 -0.93
CA VAL A 132 2.48 -12.41 -0.63
C VAL A 132 3.69 -13.15 -1.12
N LYS A 133 4.25 -14.04 -0.30
CA LYS A 133 5.28 -14.97 -0.76
C LYS A 133 4.95 -16.39 -0.29
N CYS A 134 5.53 -17.37 -0.99
CA CYS A 134 5.37 -18.79 -0.69
C CYS A 134 6.74 -19.42 -0.35
N GLY A 135 6.75 -20.40 0.55
CA GLY A 135 7.95 -21.16 0.93
C GLY A 135 8.54 -20.82 2.30
N THR A 136 9.62 -21.51 2.67
CA THR A 136 10.18 -21.53 4.03
C THR A 136 10.68 -20.18 4.58
N VAL A 137 10.94 -19.21 3.72
CA VAL A 137 11.37 -17.83 4.09
C VAL A 137 10.43 -16.77 3.51
N ALA A 138 9.22 -17.18 3.13
CA ALA A 138 8.22 -16.34 2.47
C ALA A 138 7.99 -15.02 3.20
N LEU A 139 7.64 -15.10 4.49
CA LEU A 139 7.28 -13.93 5.27
C LEU A 139 8.45 -12.94 5.38
N ASP A 140 9.68 -13.42 5.53
CA ASP A 140 10.87 -12.56 5.57
C ASP A 140 11.12 -11.85 4.23
N VAL A 141 10.83 -12.51 3.11
CA VAL A 141 10.94 -11.90 1.78
C VAL A 141 9.85 -10.86 1.58
N ALA A 142 8.60 -11.19 1.90
CA ALA A 142 7.47 -10.27 1.83
C ALA A 142 7.72 -9.03 2.72
N ASN A 143 8.19 -9.23 3.95
CA ASN A 143 8.56 -8.14 4.86
C ASN A 143 9.69 -7.26 4.30
N ARG A 144 10.72 -7.84 3.66
CA ARG A 144 11.80 -7.07 3.03
C ARG A 144 11.31 -6.23 1.86
N GLN A 145 10.46 -6.78 1.01
CA GLN A 145 9.87 -6.05 -0.13
C GLN A 145 8.91 -4.96 0.32
N ASN A 146 8.07 -5.25 1.32
CA ASN A 146 7.23 -4.25 1.97
C ASN A 146 8.08 -3.15 2.62
N ALA A 147 9.16 -3.48 3.35
CA ALA A 147 10.05 -2.49 3.95
C ALA A 147 10.67 -1.58 2.89
N HIS A 148 11.14 -2.12 1.77
CA HIS A 148 11.66 -1.33 0.65
C HIS A 148 10.61 -0.38 0.07
N SER A 149 9.39 -0.88 -0.15
CA SER A 149 8.25 -0.08 -0.62
C SER A 149 7.88 1.04 0.38
N MET A 150 7.85 0.71 1.67
CA MET A 150 7.54 1.67 2.74
C MET A 150 8.61 2.76 2.88
N ILE A 151 9.89 2.46 2.68
CA ILE A 151 10.93 3.49 2.65
C ILE A 151 10.67 4.49 1.53
N ILE A 152 10.31 4.03 0.32
CA ILE A 152 9.98 4.91 -0.81
C ILE A 152 8.71 5.73 -0.50
N ALA A 153 7.66 5.08 -0.02
CA ALA A 153 6.40 5.71 0.38
C ALA A 153 6.62 6.81 1.44
N VAL A 154 7.30 6.50 2.54
CA VAL A 154 7.59 7.45 3.62
C VAL A 154 8.49 8.59 3.13
N ARG A 155 9.51 8.28 2.33
CA ARG A 155 10.39 9.30 1.75
C ARG A 155 9.62 10.33 0.93
N SER A 156 8.58 9.91 0.20
CA SER A 156 7.73 10.84 -0.57
C SER A 156 7.12 11.94 0.31
N ILE A 157 6.60 11.58 1.48
CA ILE A 157 5.99 12.53 2.41
C ILE A 157 7.06 13.37 3.12
N VAL A 158 8.17 12.74 3.52
CA VAL A 158 9.28 13.42 4.19
C VAL A 158 9.91 14.49 3.30
N GLU A 159 10.18 14.18 2.02
CA GLU A 159 10.76 15.16 1.10
C GLU A 159 9.81 16.33 0.81
N LEU A 160 8.50 16.08 0.74
CA LEU A 160 7.50 17.14 0.64
C LEU A 160 7.54 18.08 1.86
N TYR A 161 7.54 17.52 3.07
CA TYR A 161 7.55 18.32 4.30
C TYR A 161 8.87 19.05 4.52
N LYS A 162 10.01 18.44 4.15
CA LYS A 162 11.32 19.11 4.16
C LYS A 162 11.34 20.31 3.21
N ALA A 163 10.77 20.19 2.02
CA ALA A 163 10.73 21.29 1.04
C ALA A 163 10.03 22.54 1.59
N VAL A 164 9.09 22.37 2.53
CA VAL A 164 8.38 23.46 3.21
C VAL A 164 8.84 23.69 4.65
N LYS A 165 9.94 23.04 5.10
CA LYS A 165 10.54 23.16 6.44
C LYS A 165 9.58 22.80 7.60
N ARG A 166 8.75 21.77 7.39
CA ARG A 166 7.73 21.30 8.35
C ARG A 166 7.94 19.85 8.79
N GLU A 167 9.12 19.27 8.56
CA GLU A 167 9.40 17.85 8.83
C GLU A 167 9.15 17.42 10.28
N LYS A 168 9.20 18.35 11.24
CA LYS A 168 8.87 18.10 12.66
C LYS A 168 7.43 17.65 12.87
N GLU A 169 6.51 17.99 11.97
CA GLU A 169 5.10 17.58 12.05
C GLU A 169 4.90 16.09 11.77
N LEU A 170 5.87 15.44 11.12
CA LEU A 170 5.82 14.01 10.83
C LEU A 170 6.26 13.15 12.03
N ASN A 171 6.81 13.75 13.08
CA ASN A 171 7.33 13.02 14.22
C ASN A 171 6.24 12.18 14.89
N GLN A 172 6.51 10.89 15.05
CA GLN A 172 5.59 9.92 15.65
C GLN A 172 4.26 9.73 14.87
N GLY A 173 4.17 10.26 13.65
CA GLY A 173 3.05 10.04 12.74
C GLY A 173 3.19 8.70 12.00
N ILE A 174 2.06 8.02 11.80
CA ILE A 174 1.99 6.85 10.93
C ILE A 174 1.78 7.35 9.50
N LEU A 175 2.71 7.05 8.61
CA LEU A 175 2.73 7.58 7.24
C LEU A 175 2.42 6.53 6.17
N ALA A 176 2.62 5.25 6.49
CA ALA A 176 2.39 4.15 5.56
C ALA A 176 2.11 2.85 6.32
N PHE A 177 1.48 1.91 5.63
CA PHE A 177 1.06 0.59 6.12
C PHE A 177 1.52 -0.50 5.16
N SER A 178 1.86 -1.67 5.71
CA SER A 178 2.16 -2.84 4.89
C SER A 178 1.50 -4.09 5.44
N VAL A 179 1.00 -4.95 4.56
CA VAL A 179 0.49 -6.27 4.93
C VAL A 179 1.33 -7.33 4.24
N SER A 180 1.88 -8.25 5.02
CA SER A 180 2.62 -9.40 4.50
C SER A 180 1.80 -10.66 4.73
N HIS A 181 1.68 -11.48 3.69
CA HIS A 181 1.10 -12.81 3.81
C HIS A 181 2.18 -13.86 3.56
N ASP A 182 2.19 -14.85 4.44
CA ASP A 182 2.63 -16.20 4.11
C ASP A 182 1.39 -17.09 3.97
N TYR A 183 1.54 -18.19 3.24
CA TYR A 183 0.51 -19.20 3.11
C TYR A 183 1.13 -20.56 2.77
#